data_AF-A0AAW5JZI2-F1
#
_entry.id   AF-A0AAW5JZI2-F1
#
_cell.length_a   1.000
_cell.length_b   1.000
_cell.length_c   1.000
_cell.angle_alpha   90.00
_cell.angle_beta   90.00
_cell.angle_gamma   90.00
#
_symmetry.space_group_name_H-M   'P 1'
#
loop_
_entity.id
_entity.type
_entity.pdbx_description
1 polymer ?
#
loop_
_entity_poly.entity_id
_entity_poly.type
_entity_poly.pdbx_seq_one_letter_code
_entity_poly.pdbx_strand_id
1 'polypeptide(L)'
;MRKTTMAQVVEFAGQLNVTLQNISEDENTHGLTEAYNRLAQVMDELCIPMREEEVLEPISHEEACETAERLYRQLIEQAKDHTTIRLAQAMNRAWAELTVVEGLDRLARPQSKDE
;
A
#
# COMPACT_ATOMS: atom_id res chain seq x y z
N MET A 1 18.94 -4.57 -15.62
CA MET A 1 17.87 -3.76 -16.25
C MET A 1 17.03 -3.14 -15.14
N ARG A 2 16.66 -1.86 -15.19
CA ARG A 2 15.73 -1.28 -14.20
C ARG A 2 14.31 -1.79 -14.50
N LYS A 3 13.58 -2.27 -13.49
CA LYS A 3 12.16 -2.66 -13.62
C LYS A 3 11.32 -1.41 -13.96
N THR A 4 10.24 -1.58 -14.71
CA THR A 4 9.28 -0.49 -14.97
C THR A 4 8.51 -0.17 -13.69
N THR A 5 8.00 1.06 -13.54
CA THR A 5 7.18 1.43 -12.36
C THR A 5 5.99 0.48 -12.19
N MET A 6 5.34 0.08 -13.29
CA MET A 6 4.27 -0.94 -13.27
C MET A 6 4.73 -2.27 -12.67
N ALA A 7 5.89 -2.80 -13.09
CA ALA A 7 6.42 -4.04 -12.56
C ALA A 7 6.75 -3.92 -11.06
N GLN A 8 7.22 -2.76 -10.62
CA GLN A 8 7.47 -2.50 -9.20
C GLN A 8 6.18 -2.41 -8.37
N VAL A 9 5.07 -1.92 -8.95
CA VAL A 9 3.75 -1.92 -8.28
C VAL A 9 3.26 -3.34 -8.06
N VAL A 10 3.39 -4.21 -9.08
CA VAL A 10 2.98 -5.62 -8.97
C VAL A 10 3.86 -6.37 -7.95
N GLU A 11 5.17 -6.12 -7.97
CA GLU A 11 6.10 -6.67 -6.99
C GLU A 11 5.74 -6.22 -5.57
N PHE A 12 5.47 -4.93 -5.37
CA PHE A 12 5.07 -4.39 -4.08
C PHE A 12 3.77 -5.01 -3.56
N ALA A 13 2.75 -5.17 -4.42
CA ALA A 13 1.51 -5.86 -4.04
C ALA A 13 1.76 -7.30 -3.59
N GLY A 14 2.65 -8.01 -4.29
CA GLY A 14 3.07 -9.36 -3.91
C GLY A 14 3.83 -9.39 -2.58
N GLN A 15 4.74 -8.42 -2.35
CA GLN A 15 5.47 -8.31 -1.07
C GLN A 15 4.52 -8.05 0.09
N LEU A 16 3.52 -7.17 -0.07
CA LEU A 16 2.49 -6.94 0.93
C LEU A 16 1.71 -8.23 1.24
N ASN A 17 1.30 -8.97 0.20
CA ASN A 17 0.59 -10.24 0.38
C ASN A 17 1.43 -11.27 1.15
N VAL A 18 2.69 -11.45 0.77
CA VAL A 18 3.61 -12.37 1.47
C VAL A 18 3.87 -11.92 2.90
N THR A 19 3.97 -10.62 3.13
CA THR A 19 4.13 -10.06 4.47
C THR A 19 2.92 -10.41 5.33
N LEU A 20 1.70 -10.13 4.86
CA LEU A 20 0.46 -10.44 5.56
C LEU A 20 0.27 -11.94 5.85
N GLN A 21 0.81 -12.81 5.00
CA GLN A 21 0.80 -14.28 5.23
C GLN A 21 1.77 -14.74 6.32
N ASN A 22 2.80 -13.95 6.63
CA ASN A 22 3.87 -14.32 7.57
C ASN A 22 3.76 -13.61 8.93
N ILE A 23 2.79 -12.70 9.09
CA ILE A 23 2.61 -11.94 10.32
C ILE A 23 1.78 -12.72 11.36
N SER A 24 2.16 -12.62 12.63
CA SER A 24 1.39 -13.12 13.78
C SER A 24 0.10 -12.32 14.00
N GLU A 25 -0.96 -12.95 14.49
CA GLU A 25 -2.25 -12.32 14.80
C GLU A 25 -2.15 -11.15 15.81
N ASP A 26 -1.08 -11.10 16.60
CA ASP A 26 -0.84 -10.09 17.64
C ASP A 26 -0.16 -8.79 17.13
N GLU A 27 0.34 -8.76 15.89
CA GLU A 27 0.96 -7.56 15.33
C GLU A 27 -0.09 -6.60 14.76
N ASN A 28 0.11 -5.30 15.00
CA ASN A 28 -0.75 -4.28 14.42
C ASN A 28 -0.47 -4.14 12.91
N THR A 29 -1.30 -4.77 12.10
CA THR A 29 -1.14 -4.88 10.64
C THR A 29 -2.21 -4.12 9.87
N HIS A 30 -3.01 -3.29 10.53
CA HIS A 30 -4.18 -2.66 9.92
C HIS A 30 -3.79 -1.85 8.67
N GLY A 31 -2.74 -1.03 8.76
CA GLY A 31 -2.24 -0.24 7.64
C GLY A 31 -1.73 -1.09 6.46
N LEU A 32 -1.01 -2.19 6.74
CA LEU A 32 -0.53 -3.13 5.69
C LEU A 32 -1.70 -3.85 5.00
N THR A 33 -2.69 -4.27 5.79
CA THR A 33 -3.88 -4.97 5.30
C THR A 33 -4.71 -4.06 4.40
N GLU A 34 -5.01 -2.84 4.83
CA GLU A 34 -5.78 -1.88 4.04
C GLU A 34 -5.02 -1.46 2.78
N ALA A 35 -3.72 -1.20 2.89
CA ALA A 35 -2.88 -0.88 1.74
C ALA A 35 -2.90 -1.98 0.67
N TYR A 36 -2.77 -3.24 1.09
CA TYR A 36 -2.89 -4.39 0.19
C TYR A 36 -4.27 -4.46 -0.46
N ASN A 37 -5.34 -4.39 0.34
CA ASN A 37 -6.72 -4.48 -0.16
C ASN A 37 -7.03 -3.40 -1.20
N ARG A 38 -6.61 -2.15 -0.97
CA ARG A 38 -6.79 -1.05 -1.93
C ARG A 38 -6.07 -1.31 -3.24
N LEU A 39 -4.84 -1.82 -3.15
CA LEU A 39 -4.04 -2.08 -4.33
C LEU A 39 -4.56 -3.28 -5.12
N ALA A 40 -4.90 -4.38 -4.44
CA ALA A 40 -5.47 -5.58 -5.02
C ALA A 40 -6.79 -5.29 -5.75
N GLN A 41 -7.67 -4.49 -5.15
CA GLN A 41 -8.92 -4.08 -5.80
C GLN A 41 -8.67 -3.35 -7.13
N VAL A 42 -7.75 -2.38 -7.15
CA VAL A 42 -7.45 -1.64 -8.39
C VAL A 42 -6.76 -2.51 -9.43
N MET A 43 -5.91 -3.44 -9.00
CA MET A 43 -5.26 -4.38 -9.91
C MET A 43 -6.28 -5.33 -10.54
N ASP A 44 -7.25 -5.84 -9.78
CA ASP A 44 -8.36 -6.66 -10.29
C ASP A 44 -9.20 -5.88 -11.31
N GLU A 45 -9.61 -4.65 -10.98
CA GLU A 45 -10.38 -3.78 -11.87
C GLU A 45 -9.65 -3.45 -13.19
N LEU A 46 -8.31 -3.42 -13.17
CA LEU A 46 -7.47 -3.15 -14.34
C LEU A 46 -7.01 -4.44 -15.06
N CYS A 47 -7.46 -5.61 -14.60
CA CYS A 47 -7.01 -6.92 -15.08
C CYS A 47 -5.48 -7.10 -15.06
N ILE A 48 -4.81 -6.53 -14.05
CA ILE A 48 -3.37 -6.64 -13.87
C ILE A 48 -3.10 -7.89 -13.02
N PRO A 49 -2.45 -8.93 -13.57
CA PRO A 49 -2.17 -10.14 -12.81
C PRO A 49 -1.16 -9.84 -11.70
N MET A 50 -1.50 -10.27 -10.47
CA MET A 50 -0.53 -10.42 -9.40
C MET A 50 0.53 -11.45 -9.82
N ARG A 51 1.82 -11.16 -9.62
CA ARG A 51 2.87 -12.14 -9.92
C ARG A 51 2.84 -13.26 -8.86
N GLU A 52 2.54 -14.47 -9.29
CA GLU A 52 2.59 -15.68 -8.44
C GLU A 52 3.94 -16.41 -8.51
N GLU A 53 4.78 -16.14 -9.52
CA GLU A 53 5.96 -16.95 -9.85
C GLU A 53 7.30 -16.47 -9.24
N GLU A 54 7.35 -15.33 -8.55
CA GLU A 54 8.56 -14.87 -7.86
C GLU A 54 8.44 -15.17 -6.35
N VAL A 55 9.44 -15.87 -5.79
CA VAL A 55 9.60 -15.93 -4.32
C VAL A 55 9.95 -14.53 -3.85
N LEU A 56 8.94 -13.80 -3.39
CA LEU A 56 9.09 -12.45 -2.85
C LEU A 56 9.44 -12.54 -1.37
N GLU A 57 10.36 -11.70 -0.93
CA GLU A 57 10.65 -11.54 0.49
C GLU A 57 9.59 -10.63 1.15
N PRO A 58 9.20 -10.91 2.41
CA PRO A 58 8.39 -9.98 3.20
C PRO A 58 9.04 -8.60 3.24
N ILE A 59 8.22 -7.56 3.34
CA ILE A 59 8.64 -6.17 3.46
C ILE A 59 8.29 -5.65 4.85
N SER A 60 9.16 -4.86 5.47
CA SER A 60 8.83 -4.20 6.72
C SER A 60 7.79 -3.08 6.51
N HIS A 61 7.09 -2.67 7.58
CA HIS A 61 6.14 -1.56 7.52
C HIS A 61 6.80 -0.26 7.04
N GLU A 62 7.99 0.05 7.54
CA GLU A 62 8.75 1.24 7.17
C GLU A 62 9.13 1.23 5.68
N GLU A 63 9.70 0.12 5.19
CA GLU A 63 10.01 -0.04 3.77
C GLU A 63 8.76 0.01 2.89
N ALA A 64 7.62 -0.50 3.38
CA ALA A 64 6.35 -0.40 2.67
C ALA A 64 5.88 1.05 2.53
N CYS A 65 6.02 1.87 3.57
CA CYS A 65 5.70 3.29 3.52
C CYS A 65 6.56 4.03 2.47
N GLU A 66 7.88 3.84 2.52
CA GLU A 66 8.82 4.47 1.59
C GLU A 66 8.59 4.02 0.15
N THR A 67 8.32 2.74 -0.05
CA THR A 67 8.06 2.16 -1.37
C THR A 67 6.75 2.70 -1.95
N ALA A 68 5.69 2.76 -1.15
CA ALA A 68 4.41 3.31 -1.57
C ALA A 68 4.52 4.78 -1.97
N GLU A 69 5.21 5.61 -1.17
CA GLU A 69 5.46 7.01 -1.50
C GLU A 69 6.23 7.16 -2.81
N ARG A 70 7.33 6.42 -2.95
CA ARG A 70 8.18 6.46 -4.14
C ARG A 70 7.41 6.06 -5.40
N LEU A 71 6.65 4.96 -5.33
CA LEU A 71 5.85 4.48 -6.46
C LEU A 71 4.74 5.47 -6.82
N TYR A 72 4.08 6.05 -5.81
CA TYR A 72 3.08 7.09 -6.03
C TYR A 72 3.66 8.28 -6.81
N ARG A 73 4.80 8.82 -6.37
CA ARG A 73 5.47 9.95 -7.04
C ARG A 73 5.83 9.60 -8.49
N GLN A 74 6.42 8.42 -8.71
CA GLN A 74 6.77 7.95 -10.06
C GLN A 74 5.56 7.77 -10.96
N LEU A 75 4.44 7.26 -10.43
CA LEU A 75 3.20 7.08 -11.20
C LEU A 75 2.57 8.42 -11.57
N ILE A 76 2.58 9.42 -10.67
CA ILE A 76 2.11 10.77 -11.00
C ILE A 76 2.94 11.40 -12.12
N GLU A 77 4.26 11.30 -12.05
CA GLU A 77 5.14 11.85 -13.09
C GLU A 77 4.89 11.21 -14.46
N GLN A 78 4.43 9.96 -14.47
CA GLN A 78 4.16 9.17 -15.68
C GLN A 78 2.68 9.17 -16.10
N ALA A 79 1.77 9.77 -15.32
CA ALA A 79 0.33 9.67 -15.49
C ALA A 79 -0.16 10.35 -16.78
N LYS A 80 -0.25 9.57 -17.86
CA LYS A 80 -0.75 10.01 -19.19
C LYS A 80 -1.97 9.24 -19.66
N ASP A 81 -2.24 8.10 -19.04
CA ASP A 81 -3.33 7.19 -19.38
C ASP A 81 -4.15 6.81 -18.15
N HIS A 82 -5.34 6.26 -18.39
CA HIS A 82 -6.29 5.91 -17.34
C HIS A 82 -5.71 4.89 -16.34
N THR A 83 -4.96 3.89 -16.81
CA THR A 83 -4.37 2.84 -15.99
C THR A 83 -3.34 3.43 -15.03
N THR A 84 -2.42 4.25 -15.53
CA THR A 84 -1.39 4.88 -14.69
C THR A 84 -2.00 5.84 -13.66
N ILE A 85 -3.05 6.60 -14.02
CA ILE A 85 -3.78 7.47 -13.08
C ILE A 85 -4.46 6.65 -11.98
N ARG A 86 -5.15 5.57 -12.35
CA ARG A 86 -5.83 4.66 -11.40
C ARG A 86 -4.85 4.06 -10.40
N LEU A 87 -3.67 3.63 -10.86
CA LEU A 87 -2.63 3.09 -10.00
C LEU A 87 -2.00 4.15 -9.10
N ALA A 88 -1.78 5.37 -9.61
CA ALA A 88 -1.30 6.48 -8.78
C ALA A 88 -2.27 6.75 -7.62
N GLN A 89 -3.58 6.74 -7.89
CA GLN A 89 -4.61 6.92 -6.86
C GLN A 89 -4.61 5.77 -5.84
N ALA A 90 -4.50 4.52 -6.31
CA ALA A 90 -4.41 3.35 -5.45
C ALA A 90 -3.18 3.44 -4.54
N MET A 91 -2.02 3.82 -5.11
CA MET A 91 -0.78 3.94 -4.37
C MET A 91 -0.80 5.09 -3.35
N ASN A 92 -1.43 6.22 -3.70
CA ASN A 92 -1.63 7.32 -2.75
C ASN A 92 -2.48 6.88 -1.56
N ARG A 93 -3.55 6.13 -1.81
CA ARG A 93 -4.40 5.58 -0.75
C ARG A 93 -3.64 4.56 0.09
N ALA A 94 -2.94 3.63 -0.54
CA ALA A 94 -2.10 2.66 0.16
C ALA A 94 -1.07 3.34 1.07
N TRP A 95 -0.39 4.38 0.57
CA TRP A 95 0.54 5.17 1.36
C TRP A 95 -0.14 5.88 2.54
N ALA A 96 -1.36 6.40 2.35
CA ALA A 96 -2.13 6.98 3.45
C ALA A 96 -2.43 5.93 4.53
N GLU A 97 -2.95 4.76 4.17
CA GLU A 97 -3.25 3.69 5.15
C GLU A 97 -1.99 3.22 5.91
N LEU A 98 -0.85 3.13 5.22
CA LEU A 98 0.44 2.76 5.84
C LEU A 98 0.95 3.84 6.81
N THR A 99 0.64 5.11 6.58
CA THR A 99 1.14 6.23 7.38
C THR A 99 0.14 6.74 8.42
N VAL A 100 -1.06 6.15 8.47
CA VAL A 100 -2.04 6.45 9.53
C VAL A 100 -1.44 6.06 10.88
N VAL A 101 -1.24 7.07 11.73
CA VAL A 101 -0.91 6.86 13.14
C VAL A 101 -2.21 6.57 13.88
N GLU A 102 -2.45 5.29 14.18
CA GLU A 102 -3.56 4.89 15.05
C GLU A 102 -3.42 5.57 16.42
N GLY A 103 -4.31 6.53 16.72
CA GLY A 103 -4.29 7.30 17.97
C GLY A 103 -4.46 8.80 17.82
N LEU A 104 -4.24 9.39 16.64
CA LEU A 104 -4.54 10.81 16.41
C LEU A 104 -6.05 11.10 16.46
N ASP A 105 -6.86 10.13 16.05
CA ASP A 105 -8.32 10.19 16.15
C ASP A 105 -8.82 10.24 17.61
N ARG A 106 -8.02 9.72 18.56
CA ARG A 106 -8.28 9.83 20.01
C ARG A 106 -7.86 11.18 20.59
N LEU A 107 -6.89 11.87 19.98
CA LEU A 107 -6.47 13.23 20.34
C LEU A 107 -7.44 14.30 19.79
N ALA A 108 -8.14 14.00 18.70
CA ALA A 108 -9.12 14.89 18.08
C ALA A 108 -10.49 14.87 18.77
N ARG A 109 -10.79 13.88 19.63
CA ARG A 109 -11.98 13.93 20.49
C ARG A 109 -11.71 14.89 21.65
N PRO A 110 -12.47 16.00 21.79
CA PRO A 110 -12.40 16.78 23.02
C PRO A 110 -12.73 15.83 24.18
N GLN A 111 -11.84 15.73 25.16
CA GLN A 111 -12.20 15.13 26.43
C GLN A 111 -13.35 15.96 26.98
N SER A 112 -14.57 15.44 26.89
CA SER A 112 -15.68 15.94 27.67
C SER A 112 -15.25 15.85 29.13
N LYS A 113 -14.87 16.99 29.70
CA LYS A 113 -14.79 17.16 31.14
C LYS A 113 -16.21 16.97 31.64
N ASP A 114 -16.50 15.79 32.14
CA ASP A 114 -17.62 15.62 33.04
C ASP A 114 -17.25 16.34 34.35
N GLU A 115 -18.03 17.38 34.65
CA GLU A 115 -18.05 18.14 35.92
C GLU A 115 -18.62 17.33 37.08
#